data_AF-Q9Y1X2-F1
#
_entry.id   AF-Q9Y1X2-F1
#
_cell.length_a   1.000
_cell.length_b   1.000
_cell.length_c   1.000
_cell.angle_alpha   90.00
_cell.angle_beta   90.00
_cell.angle_gamma   90.00
#
_symmetry.space_group_name_H-M   'P 1'
#
loop_
_entity.id
_entity.type
_entity.pdbx_description
1 polymer ?
#
loop_
_entity_poly.entity_id
_entity_poly.type
_entity_poly.pdbx_seq_one_letter_code
_entity_poly.pdbx_strand_id
1 'polypeptide(L)'
;DNTVLVIVMTTKLVEAAKVKCAEYWSDERQEQHGGVIIQVTKVEKFEGYEQRTMRVQFEGEERTLAHFQFLAWPDYGIPSSGSSVLNLLRAVRETQAKQAKTVAGMPLYGPPVLVHCSAGVGRSGAFCAIDYCIDELRDLGQVNVQGAVRKLRRQRAYAIQTEEQYVLCYRTVLEYAKSV
;
A
#
# COMPACT_ATOMS: atom_id res chain seq x y z
N ASP A 1 -17.61 8.73 -6.04
CA ASP A 1 -17.24 7.49 -6.74
C ASP A 1 -15.83 7.11 -6.31
N ASN A 2 -15.68 6.12 -5.42
CA ASN A 2 -14.39 5.77 -4.80
C ASN A 2 -13.97 4.37 -5.26
N THR A 3 -13.76 4.22 -6.57
CA THR A 3 -13.26 2.96 -7.11
C THR A 3 -11.86 2.68 -6.57
N VAL A 4 -11.63 1.47 -6.08
CA VAL A 4 -10.34 0.96 -5.61
C VAL A 4 -10.09 -0.37 -6.31
N LEU A 5 -8.90 -0.52 -6.89
CA LEU A 5 -8.44 -1.77 -7.52
C LEU A 5 -7.33 -2.44 -6.72
N VAL A 6 -6.56 -1.66 -5.96
CA VAL A 6 -5.44 -2.15 -5.16
C VAL A 6 -5.56 -1.67 -3.71
N ILE A 7 -5.39 -2.62 -2.78
CA ILE A 7 -5.22 -2.37 -1.34
C ILE A 7 -3.78 -2.69 -0.96
N VAL A 8 -3.16 -1.83 -0.13
CA VAL A 8 -1.87 -2.07 0.50
C VAL A 8 -2.03 -2.01 2.03
N MET A 9 -1.92 -3.17 2.66
CA MET A 9 -1.91 -3.36 4.10
C MET A 9 -0.46 -3.45 4.59
N THR A 10 0.00 -2.49 5.40
CA THR A 10 1.39 -2.45 5.90
C THR A 10 1.54 -2.93 7.34
N THR A 11 0.77 -3.94 7.73
CA THR A 11 0.79 -4.52 9.08
C THR A 11 0.36 -5.98 9.04
N LYS A 12 0.80 -6.77 10.02
CA LYS A 12 0.20 -8.07 10.31
C LYS A 12 -1.11 -7.86 11.08
N LEU A 13 -1.95 -8.89 11.17
CA LEU A 13 -3.17 -8.82 11.99
C LEU A 13 -2.83 -8.59 13.48
N VAL A 14 -1.77 -9.24 13.94
CA VAL A 14 -1.26 -9.15 15.31
C VAL A 14 0.25 -8.90 15.27
N GLU A 15 0.72 -7.96 16.08
CA GLU A 15 2.15 -7.63 16.24
C GLU A 15 2.43 -7.39 17.72
N ALA A 16 3.53 -7.95 18.24
CA ALA A 16 3.87 -7.91 19.66
C ALA A 16 2.67 -8.24 20.59
N ALA A 17 1.93 -9.31 20.25
CA ALA A 17 0.73 -9.78 20.94
C ALA A 17 -0.44 -8.77 21.00
N LYS A 18 -0.41 -7.70 20.19
CA LYS A 18 -1.49 -6.71 20.09
C LYS A 18 -2.16 -6.79 18.73
N VAL A 19 -3.48 -6.79 18.73
CA VAL A 19 -4.28 -6.67 17.50
C VAL A 19 -3.99 -5.32 16.85
N LYS A 20 -3.60 -5.35 15.58
CA LYS A 20 -3.30 -4.18 14.76
C LYS A 20 -4.36 -3.91 13.72
N CYS A 21 -4.94 -4.98 13.17
CA CYS A 21 -5.97 -4.94 12.15
C CYS A 21 -6.88 -6.16 12.30
N ALA A 22 -8.18 -5.96 12.10
CA ALA A 22 -9.10 -7.07 11.97
C ALA A 22 -8.87 -7.78 10.62
N GLU A 23 -9.09 -9.08 10.59
CA GLU A 23 -9.11 -9.82 9.33
C GLU A 23 -10.44 -9.54 8.63
N TYR A 24 -10.40 -8.74 7.57
CA TYR A 24 -11.59 -8.30 6.81
C TYR A 24 -11.78 -9.10 5.51
N TRP A 25 -11.13 -10.26 5.43
CA TRP A 25 -11.22 -11.21 4.32
C TRP A 25 -11.14 -12.63 4.89
N SER A 26 -11.35 -13.65 4.05
CA SER A 26 -10.97 -15.02 4.37
C SER A 26 -10.32 -15.67 3.16
N ASP A 27 -9.23 -16.40 3.40
CA ASP A 27 -8.54 -17.16 2.35
C ASP A 27 -9.27 -18.46 1.98
N GLU A 28 -10.20 -18.92 2.82
CA GLU A 28 -10.89 -20.21 2.67
C GLU A 28 -12.36 -20.09 2.25
N ARG A 29 -13.05 -19.05 2.70
CA ARG A 29 -14.49 -18.88 2.49
C ARG A 29 -14.84 -17.50 1.95
N GLN A 30 -16.04 -17.41 1.38
CA GLN A 30 -16.65 -16.14 1.05
C GLN A 30 -16.99 -15.40 2.34
N GLU A 31 -16.58 -14.15 2.44
CA GLU A 31 -16.96 -13.24 3.53
C GLU A 31 -17.98 -12.23 3.03
N GLN A 32 -18.89 -11.83 3.92
CA GLN A 32 -19.89 -10.82 3.63
C GLN A 32 -19.87 -9.76 4.74
N HIS A 33 -19.69 -8.50 4.33
CA HIS A 33 -19.68 -7.35 5.22
C HIS A 33 -20.70 -6.33 4.72
N GLY A 34 -21.88 -6.35 5.33
CA GLY A 34 -23.04 -5.59 4.84
C GLY A 34 -23.46 -6.10 3.45
N GLY A 35 -23.55 -5.19 2.48
CA GLY A 35 -23.84 -5.52 1.08
C GLY A 35 -22.62 -5.95 0.26
N VAL A 36 -21.40 -5.91 0.82
CA VAL A 36 -20.16 -6.24 0.13
C VAL A 36 -19.84 -7.73 0.32
N ILE A 37 -19.69 -8.45 -0.77
CA ILE A 37 -19.29 -9.86 -0.80
C ILE A 37 -17.85 -9.94 -1.27
N ILE A 38 -17.00 -10.66 -0.54
CA ILE A 38 -15.56 -10.80 -0.81
C ILE A 38 -15.22 -12.28 -0.91
N GLN A 39 -14.58 -12.68 -2.01
CA GLN A 39 -14.03 -14.01 -2.19
C GLN A 39 -12.56 -13.91 -2.61
N VAL A 40 -11.65 -14.46 -1.81
CA VAL A 40 -10.26 -14.65 -2.23
C VAL A 40 -10.22 -15.77 -3.28
N THR A 41 -9.67 -15.46 -4.45
CA THR A 41 -9.58 -16.40 -5.59
C THR A 41 -8.16 -16.90 -5.82
N LYS A 42 -7.15 -16.18 -5.32
CA LYS A 42 -5.74 -16.55 -5.44
C LYS A 42 -4.93 -15.91 -4.33
N VAL A 43 -3.96 -16.65 -3.78
CA VAL A 43 -2.96 -16.14 -2.83
C VAL A 43 -1.56 -16.45 -3.37
N GLU A 44 -0.71 -15.45 -3.42
CA GLU A 44 0.69 -15.55 -3.87
C GLU A 44 1.61 -14.98 -2.79
N LYS A 45 2.67 -15.73 -2.46
CA LYS A 45 3.64 -15.35 -1.43
C LYS A 45 4.93 -14.92 -2.09
N PHE A 46 5.42 -13.75 -1.67
CA PHE A 46 6.67 -13.17 -2.16
C PHE A 46 7.60 -12.89 -0.99
N GLU A 47 8.85 -12.55 -1.28
CA GLU A 47 9.77 -12.09 -0.26
C GLU A 47 9.28 -10.74 0.32
N GLY A 48 8.84 -10.78 1.58
CA GLY A 48 8.44 -9.61 2.34
C GLY A 48 6.98 -9.16 2.18
N TYR A 49 6.18 -9.77 1.31
CA TYR A 49 4.74 -9.51 1.22
C TYR A 49 3.96 -10.70 0.67
N GLU A 50 2.64 -10.70 0.90
CA GLU A 50 1.68 -11.60 0.26
C GLU A 50 0.73 -10.80 -0.63
N GLN A 51 0.32 -11.35 -1.76
CA GLN A 51 -0.69 -10.77 -2.65
C GLN A 51 -1.91 -11.69 -2.70
N ARG A 52 -3.08 -11.12 -2.49
CA ARG A 52 -4.38 -11.80 -2.66
C ARG A 52 -5.10 -11.20 -3.86
N THR A 53 -5.63 -12.05 -4.73
CA THR A 53 -6.62 -11.63 -5.73
C THR A 53 -8.00 -11.88 -5.14
N MET A 54 -8.82 -10.84 -5.09
CA MET A 54 -10.14 -10.85 -4.46
C MET A 54 -11.20 -10.51 -5.51
N ARG A 55 -12.26 -11.31 -5.59
CA ARG A 55 -13.50 -10.95 -6.27
C ARG A 55 -14.39 -10.23 -5.26
N VAL A 56 -14.78 -8.99 -5.58
CA VAL A 56 -15.61 -8.15 -4.71
C VAL A 56 -16.89 -7.80 -5.44
N GLN A 57 -18.04 -8.07 -4.83
CA GLN A 57 -19.36 -7.76 -5.36
C GLN A 57 -20.11 -6.79 -4.44
N PHE A 58 -20.80 -5.81 -5.02
CA PHE A 58 -21.64 -4.85 -4.30
C PHE A 58 -22.73 -4.30 -5.24
N GLU A 59 -24.00 -4.34 -4.82
CA GLU A 59 -25.14 -3.80 -5.58
C GLU A 59 -25.23 -4.29 -7.04
N GLY A 60 -24.86 -5.56 -7.29
CA GLY A 60 -24.87 -6.17 -8.62
C GLY A 60 -23.64 -5.90 -9.48
N GLU A 61 -22.75 -5.00 -9.03
CA GLU A 61 -21.45 -4.75 -9.66
C GLU A 61 -20.38 -5.69 -9.10
N GLU A 62 -19.49 -6.18 -9.96
CA GLU A 62 -18.36 -7.03 -9.60
C GLU A 62 -17.04 -6.40 -10.04
N ARG A 63 -16.02 -6.52 -9.20
CA ARG A 63 -14.64 -6.15 -9.55
C ARG A 63 -13.62 -7.11 -8.98
N THR A 64 -12.49 -7.20 -9.68
CA THR A 64 -11.29 -7.89 -9.18
C THR A 64 -10.39 -6.88 -8.48
N LEU A 65 -10.09 -7.12 -7.21
CA LEU A 65 -9.22 -6.32 -6.37
C LEU A 65 -7.93 -7.08 -6.06
N ALA A 66 -6.79 -6.39 -6.06
CA ALA A 66 -5.52 -6.93 -5.57
C ALA A 66 -5.22 -6.39 -4.17
N HIS A 67 -5.01 -7.27 -3.21
CA HIS A 67 -4.70 -6.91 -1.83
C HIS A 67 -3.28 -7.35 -1.49
N PHE A 68 -2.40 -6.39 -1.26
CA PHE A 68 -1.02 -6.61 -0.85
C PHE A 68 -0.90 -6.47 0.67
N GLN A 69 -0.34 -7.47 1.33
CA GLN A 69 0.01 -7.41 2.74
C GLN A 69 1.52 -7.41 2.92
N PHE A 70 2.08 -6.28 3.35
CA PHE A 70 3.50 -6.15 3.62
C PHE A 70 3.86 -6.74 4.98
N LEU A 71 4.66 -7.81 4.96
CA LEU A 71 5.03 -8.60 6.14
C LEU A 71 6.46 -8.33 6.62
N ALA A 72 7.30 -7.70 5.80
CA ALA A 72 8.68 -7.36 6.14
C ALA A 72 8.81 -6.12 7.04
N TRP A 73 7.71 -5.42 7.37
CA TRP A 73 7.76 -4.38 8.38
C TRP A 73 7.90 -5.00 9.78
N PRO A 74 8.96 -4.70 10.54
CA PRO A 74 9.14 -5.28 11.87
C PRO A 74 8.13 -4.74 12.89
N ASP A 75 7.85 -5.55 13.91
CA ASP A 75 6.94 -5.17 15.01
C ASP A 75 7.45 -3.90 15.74
N TYR A 76 8.77 -3.72 15.83
CA TYR A 76 9.43 -2.54 16.38
C TYR A 76 10.33 -1.86 15.34
N GLY A 77 10.26 -0.53 15.26
CA GLY A 77 11.10 0.27 14.37
C GLY A 77 10.69 0.23 12.89
N ILE A 78 11.71 0.15 12.03
CA ILE A 78 11.61 0.22 10.55
C ILE A 78 12.36 -0.94 9.91
N PRO A 79 12.04 -1.31 8.65
CA PRO A 79 12.88 -2.20 7.86
C PRO A 79 14.35 -1.75 7.85
N SER A 80 15.29 -2.70 7.84
CA SER A 80 16.73 -2.41 7.85
C SER A 80 17.21 -1.76 6.55
N SER A 81 16.56 -2.04 5.41
CA SER A 81 16.76 -1.40 4.11
C SER A 81 15.43 -0.98 3.46
N GLY A 82 15.50 -0.09 2.48
CA GLY A 82 14.36 0.34 1.68
C GLY A 82 13.97 -0.67 0.59
N SER A 83 14.83 -1.65 0.28
CA SER A 83 14.67 -2.61 -0.83
C SER A 83 13.33 -3.34 -0.79
N SER A 84 12.91 -3.80 0.39
CA SER A 84 11.63 -4.51 0.57
C SER A 84 10.41 -3.61 0.28
N VAL A 85 10.50 -2.32 0.65
CA VAL A 85 9.47 -1.32 0.34
C VAL A 85 9.45 -1.02 -1.16
N LEU A 86 10.62 -0.89 -1.80
CA LEU A 86 10.73 -0.67 -3.25
C LEU A 86 10.21 -1.86 -4.06
N ASN A 87 10.46 -3.09 -3.62
CA ASN A 87 9.94 -4.29 -4.26
C ASN A 87 8.42 -4.33 -4.21
N LEU A 88 7.83 -4.09 -3.03
CA LEU A 88 6.39 -3.97 -2.89
C LEU A 88 5.83 -2.85 -3.78
N LEU A 89 6.46 -1.68 -3.78
CA LEU A 89 6.00 -0.53 -4.55
C LEU A 89 5.94 -0.81 -6.05
N ARG A 90 6.97 -1.47 -6.58
CA ARG A 90 7.01 -1.91 -7.99
C ARG A 90 5.84 -2.85 -8.30
N ALA A 91 5.62 -3.87 -7.46
CA ALA A 91 4.52 -4.82 -7.65
C ALA A 91 3.13 -4.17 -7.58
N VAL A 92 2.94 -3.21 -6.66
CA VAL A 92 1.70 -2.42 -6.52
C VAL A 92 1.45 -1.59 -7.77
N ARG A 93 2.45 -0.83 -8.23
CA ARG A 93 2.34 0.03 -9.43
C ARG A 93 2.08 -0.78 -10.70
N GLU A 94 2.77 -1.90 -10.89
CA GLU A 94 2.55 -2.79 -12.04
C GLU A 94 1.15 -3.38 -12.05
N THR A 95 0.67 -3.83 -10.88
CA THR A 95 -0.67 -4.40 -10.73
C THR A 95 -1.74 -3.36 -10.99
N GLN A 96 -1.59 -2.16 -10.41
CA GLN A 96 -2.48 -1.02 -10.63
C GLN A 96 -2.57 -0.66 -12.11
N ALA A 97 -1.43 -0.53 -12.81
CA ALA A 97 -1.39 -0.19 -14.23
C ALA A 97 -2.03 -1.28 -15.11
N LYS A 98 -1.86 -2.57 -14.75
CA LYS A 98 -2.50 -3.69 -15.46
C LYS A 98 -4.02 -3.67 -15.27
N GLN A 99 -4.51 -3.50 -14.03
CA GLN A 99 -5.94 -3.49 -13.73
C GLN A 99 -6.64 -2.23 -14.23
N ALA A 100 -5.98 -1.07 -14.22
CA ALA A 100 -6.56 0.15 -14.77
C ALA A 100 -6.91 0.01 -16.26
N LYS A 101 -6.09 -0.71 -17.03
CA LYS A 101 -6.35 -0.97 -18.46
C LYS A 101 -7.58 -1.85 -18.72
N THR A 102 -8.04 -2.61 -17.73
CA THR A 102 -9.22 -3.48 -17.89
C THR A 102 -10.53 -2.75 -17.62
N VAL A 103 -10.48 -1.52 -17.10
CA VAL A 103 -11.67 -0.73 -16.77
C VAL A 103 -11.85 0.39 -17.78
N ALA A 104 -12.96 0.37 -18.53
CA ALA A 104 -13.24 1.37 -19.56
C ALA A 104 -13.31 2.79 -18.97
N GLY A 105 -12.65 3.75 -19.62
CA GLY A 105 -12.61 5.15 -19.17
C GLY A 105 -11.71 5.43 -17.96
N MET A 106 -11.00 4.43 -17.44
CA MET A 106 -10.06 4.62 -16.32
C MET A 106 -8.81 5.39 -16.78
N PRO A 107 -8.30 6.36 -16.00
CA PRO A 107 -7.03 7.01 -16.28
C PRO A 107 -5.88 6.01 -16.34
N LEU A 108 -4.83 6.32 -17.11
CA LEU A 108 -3.64 5.46 -17.24
C LEU A 108 -2.93 5.20 -15.90
N TYR A 109 -2.97 6.14 -14.97
CA TYR A 109 -2.44 6.01 -13.61
C TYR A 109 -3.37 5.24 -12.66
N GLY A 110 -4.56 4.84 -13.13
CA GLY A 110 -5.56 4.11 -12.37
C GLY A 110 -6.29 4.96 -11.33
N PRO A 111 -7.21 4.34 -10.57
CA PRO A 111 -7.92 5.01 -9.48
C PRO A 111 -7.06 5.10 -8.20
N PRO A 112 -7.55 5.66 -7.08
CA PRO A 112 -6.78 5.65 -5.82
C PRO A 112 -6.40 4.24 -5.34
N VAL A 113 -5.19 4.10 -4.81
CA VAL A 113 -4.73 2.91 -4.06
C VAL A 113 -5.10 3.10 -2.59
N LEU A 114 -5.80 2.13 -2.00
CA LEU A 114 -6.16 2.19 -0.58
C LEU A 114 -4.97 1.68 0.24
N VAL A 115 -4.38 2.55 1.06
CA VAL A 115 -3.25 2.18 1.93
C VAL A 115 -3.67 2.26 3.39
N HIS A 116 -3.45 1.19 4.15
CA HIS A 116 -3.70 1.18 5.59
C HIS A 116 -2.62 0.43 6.38
N CYS A 117 -2.59 0.69 7.69
CA CYS A 117 -1.76 -0.04 8.64
C CYS A 117 -2.63 -0.37 9.85
N SER A 118 -2.21 0.00 11.06
CA SER A 118 -3.07 -0.03 12.25
C SER A 118 -3.91 1.25 12.36
N ALA A 119 -3.31 2.40 12.71
CA ALA A 119 -4.00 3.69 12.75
C ALA A 119 -4.09 4.40 11.37
N GLY A 120 -3.46 3.83 10.34
CA GLY A 120 -3.42 4.39 9.00
C GLY A 120 -2.58 5.67 8.86
N VAL A 121 -1.61 5.93 9.75
CA VAL A 121 -0.83 7.19 9.74
C VAL A 121 0.68 6.99 9.62
N GLY A 122 1.28 6.10 10.43
CA GLY A 122 2.73 5.92 10.48
C GLY A 122 3.30 5.23 9.24
N ARG A 123 3.17 3.90 9.19
CA ARG A 123 3.65 3.07 8.08
C ARG A 123 2.97 3.40 6.75
N SER A 124 1.66 3.65 6.78
CA SER A 124 0.90 4.10 5.60
C SER A 124 1.42 5.45 5.08
N GLY A 125 1.66 6.41 5.97
CA GLY A 125 2.22 7.70 5.58
C GLY A 125 3.63 7.57 5.00
N ALA A 126 4.47 6.70 5.56
CA ALA A 126 5.80 6.43 5.03
C ALA A 126 5.75 5.79 3.63
N PHE A 127 4.89 4.79 3.43
CA PHE A 127 4.68 4.17 2.11
C PHE A 127 4.23 5.20 1.07
N CYS A 128 3.20 6.00 1.38
CA CYS A 128 2.71 7.05 0.47
C CYS A 128 3.75 8.15 0.21
N ALA A 129 4.55 8.52 1.22
CA ALA A 129 5.60 9.53 1.04
C ALA A 129 6.72 9.03 0.13
N ILE A 130 7.13 7.78 0.29
CA ILE A 130 8.16 7.14 -0.56
C ILE A 130 7.66 7.07 -2.00
N ASP A 131 6.43 6.61 -2.22
CA ASP A 131 5.79 6.55 -3.54
C ASP A 131 5.78 7.92 -4.24
N TYR A 132 5.28 8.94 -3.54
CA TYR A 132 5.25 10.31 -4.04
C TYR A 132 6.65 10.87 -4.33
N CYS A 133 7.61 10.63 -3.44
CA CYS A 133 8.98 11.12 -3.60
C CYS A 133 9.70 10.47 -4.79
N ILE A 134 9.41 9.19 -5.07
CA ILE A 134 9.96 8.49 -6.23
C ILE A 134 9.42 9.09 -7.53
N ASP A 135 8.13 9.45 -7.58
CA ASP A 135 7.56 10.12 -8.75
C ASP A 135 8.15 11.52 -8.95
N GLU A 136 8.28 12.33 -7.89
CA GLU A 136 8.94 13.64 -7.99
C GLU A 136 10.38 13.50 -8.49
N LEU A 137 11.14 12.54 -7.96
CA LEU A 137 12.51 12.31 -8.39
C LEU A 137 12.58 11.89 -9.87
N ARG A 138 11.70 10.98 -10.31
CA ARG A 138 11.64 10.52 -11.71
C ARG A 138 11.24 11.65 -12.67
N ASP A 139 10.21 12.42 -12.30
CA ASP A 139 9.58 13.37 -13.20
C ASP A 139 10.30 14.73 -13.21
N LEU A 140 10.91 15.13 -12.09
CA LEU A 140 11.54 16.44 -11.92
C LEU A 140 13.07 16.38 -11.73
N GLY A 141 13.64 15.18 -11.54
CA GLY A 141 15.07 15.02 -11.24
C GLY A 141 15.48 15.50 -9.84
N GLN A 142 14.52 15.89 -9.00
CA GLN A 142 14.75 16.41 -7.65
C GLN A 142 13.65 15.96 -6.70
N VAL A 143 13.95 15.91 -5.40
CA VAL A 143 13.01 15.42 -4.40
C VAL A 143 13.10 16.21 -3.10
N ASN A 144 11.94 16.53 -2.52
CA ASN A 144 11.84 17.18 -1.22
C ASN A 144 11.00 16.34 -0.27
N VAL A 145 11.65 15.41 0.44
CA VAL A 145 10.99 14.50 1.40
C VAL A 145 10.26 15.28 2.49
N GLN A 146 10.87 16.33 3.06
CA GLN A 146 10.20 17.18 4.06
C GLN A 146 8.90 17.80 3.51
N GLY A 147 8.97 18.30 2.28
CA GLY A 147 7.82 18.86 1.56
C GLY A 147 6.71 17.83 1.35
N ALA A 148 7.06 16.61 0.94
CA ALA A 148 6.13 15.50 0.79
C ALA A 148 5.41 15.16 2.11
N VAL A 149 6.15 15.04 3.22
CA VAL A 149 5.56 14.77 4.54
C VAL A 149 4.64 15.91 4.98
N ARG A 150 5.04 17.17 4.78
CA ARG A 150 4.18 18.33 5.05
C ARG A 150 2.90 18.31 4.20
N LYS A 151 2.99 17.93 2.92
CA LYS A 151 1.83 17.77 2.03
C LYS A 151 0.88 16.69 2.56
N LEU A 152 1.39 15.52 2.90
CA LEU A 152 0.59 14.41 3.44
C LEU A 152 -0.08 14.78 4.76
N ARG A 153 0.62 15.44 5.69
CA ARG A 153 0.07 15.86 6.99
C ARG A 153 -1.08 16.86 6.88
N ARG A 154 -1.19 17.62 5.78
CA ARG A 154 -2.35 18.48 5.52
C ARG A 154 -3.60 17.70 5.11
N GLN A 155 -3.44 16.49 4.57
CA GLN A 155 -4.54 15.64 4.15
C GLN A 155 -4.89 14.59 5.21
N ARG A 156 -3.91 14.14 6.00
CA ARG A 156 -4.10 13.20 7.11
C ARG A 156 -3.14 13.52 8.26
N ALA A 157 -3.69 13.96 9.38
CA ALA A 157 -2.92 14.28 10.58
C ALA A 157 -2.04 13.10 11.01
N TYR A 158 -0.86 13.42 11.57
CA TYR A 158 0.12 12.44 12.07
C TYR A 158 0.73 11.50 11.01
N ALA A 159 0.55 11.75 9.71
CA ALA A 159 1.23 11.00 8.66
C ALA A 159 2.75 10.99 8.92
N ILE A 160 3.35 9.79 8.93
CA ILE A 160 4.72 9.50 9.38
C ILE A 160 4.88 9.90 10.85
N GLN A 161 4.74 8.90 11.73
CA GLN A 161 4.53 9.12 13.16
C GLN A 161 5.84 9.19 13.95
N THR A 162 6.89 8.51 13.51
CA THR A 162 8.18 8.46 14.22
C THR A 162 9.33 9.02 13.39
N GLU A 163 10.42 9.38 14.06
CA GLU A 163 11.65 9.83 13.40
C GLU A 163 12.24 8.72 12.52
N GLU A 164 12.23 7.47 12.98
CA GLU A 164 12.77 6.37 12.19
C GLU A 164 11.99 6.19 10.88
N GLN A 165 10.67 6.35 10.90
CA GLN A 165 9.85 6.31 9.68
C GLN A 165 10.21 7.46 8.71
N TYR A 166 10.50 8.64 9.24
CA TYR A 166 10.97 9.77 8.44
C TYR A 166 12.34 9.49 7.82
N VAL A 167 13.28 8.94 8.60
CA VAL A 167 14.60 8.50 8.11
C VAL A 167 14.48 7.40 7.06
N LEU A 168 13.55 6.45 7.24
CA LEU A 168 13.26 5.40 6.26
C LEU A 168 12.87 5.99 4.91
N CYS A 169 12.09 7.07 4.89
CA CYS A 169 11.71 7.74 3.64
C CYS A 169 12.96 8.23 2.88
N TYR A 170 13.88 8.92 3.56
CA TYR A 170 15.15 9.36 2.95
C TYR A 170 16.00 8.18 2.47
N ARG A 171 16.17 7.16 3.31
CA ARG A 171 17.00 5.98 2.97
C ARG A 171 16.45 5.27 1.75
N THR A 172 15.14 5.06 1.69
CA THR A 172 14.48 4.34 0.59
C THR A 172 14.54 5.13 -0.71
N VAL A 173 14.32 6.44 -0.68
CA VAL A 173 14.44 7.31 -1.86
C VAL A 173 15.88 7.37 -2.36
N LEU A 174 16.86 7.46 -1.46
CA LEU A 174 18.29 7.42 -1.82
C LEU A 174 18.68 6.07 -2.43
N GLU A 175 18.16 4.97 -1.88
CA GLU A 175 18.40 3.62 -2.39
C GLU A 175 17.82 3.47 -3.80
N TYR A 176 16.59 3.94 -4.02
CA TYR A 176 15.98 4.00 -5.34
C TYR A 176 16.84 4.79 -6.34
N ALA A 177 17.29 5.99 -5.95
CA ALA A 177 18.12 6.86 -6.79
C ALA A 177 19.46 6.22 -7.22
N LYS A 178 19.99 5.28 -6.43
CA LYS A 178 21.21 4.53 -6.76
C LYS A 178 20.96 3.31 -7.65
N SER A 179 19.71 2.90 -7.79
CA SER A 179 19.31 1.71 -8.54
C SER A 179 18.82 2.00 -9.96
N VAL A 180 18.64 3.29 -10.28
CA VAL A 180 18.31 3.82 -11.61
C VAL A 180 19.55 4.36 -12.30
#